data_AF-A0A7Y4GX30-F1
#
_entry.id   AF-A0A7Y4GX30-F1
#
_cell.length_a   1.000
_cell.length_b   1.000
_cell.length_c   1.000
_cell.angle_alpha   90.00
_cell.angle_beta   90.00
_cell.angle_gamma   90.00
#
_symmetry.space_group_name_H-M   'P 1'
#
loop_
_entity.id
_entity.type
_entity.pdbx_description
1 polymer ?
#
loop_
_entity_poly.entity_id
_entity_poly.type
_entity_poly.pdbx_seq_one_letter_code
_entity_poly.pdbx_strand_id
1 'polypeptide(L)'
;MPTTRDAFGDASNPAPAAQDFRYLIYNVWSELPPAEKPAEIVLRSLKDIPVGTPVEEIKRASDAFGLDFNFMKAVAKIESGFDPNQRTGSYIGLFQLSEYEFRKFGAGQIRSPRDNAVAAAYKVITEGILFEWVTHRKPTLSDLYLIHQQGWEGAAEHISQPDRIAWKSMCATSEGREKGEKWCRRAIWANTLPAVKQTWKTVDKLTSGAFVGMWQARVAEFYSKYMATAAAGEAKQ
;
A
#
# COMPACT_ATOMS: atom_id res chain seq x y z
N MET A 1 -38.08 -52.01 4.96
CA MET A 1 -37.38 -51.37 6.09
C MET A 1 -36.48 -52.43 6.71
N PRO A 2 -35.18 -52.20 6.96
CA PRO A 2 -34.50 -50.92 7.02
C PRO A 2 -33.62 -50.62 5.80
N THR A 3 -33.16 -49.38 5.77
CA THR A 3 -32.78 -48.56 4.62
C THR A 3 -31.26 -48.49 4.48
N THR A 4 -30.73 -48.89 3.33
CA THR A 4 -29.39 -48.50 2.88
C THR A 4 -29.39 -47.00 2.61
N ARG A 5 -28.66 -46.22 3.40
CA ARG A 5 -28.39 -44.81 3.14
C ARG A 5 -26.96 -44.63 2.65
N ASP A 6 -26.92 -44.00 1.49
CA ASP A 6 -25.83 -43.51 0.68
C ASP A 6 -24.63 -42.96 1.46
N ALA A 7 -23.44 -43.45 1.12
CA ALA A 7 -22.18 -42.78 1.40
C ALA A 7 -21.95 -41.72 0.30
N PHE A 8 -22.56 -40.55 0.46
CA PHE A 8 -22.13 -39.36 -0.27
C PHE A 8 -20.81 -38.88 0.31
N GLY A 9 -19.81 -38.76 -0.57
CA GLY A 9 -18.53 -38.17 -0.24
C GLY A 9 -18.72 -36.74 0.25
N ASP A 10 -17.98 -36.39 1.31
CA ASP A 10 -17.90 -35.01 1.73
C ASP A 10 -16.61 -34.41 1.20
N ALA A 11 -16.81 -33.48 0.28
CA ALA A 11 -15.80 -32.71 -0.39
C ALA A 11 -15.02 -31.88 0.64
N SER A 12 -13.72 -31.76 0.42
CA SER A 12 -12.85 -30.74 1.01
C SER A 12 -13.58 -29.41 1.17
N ASN A 13 -13.80 -28.99 2.42
CA ASN A 13 -14.37 -27.68 2.75
C ASN A 13 -13.60 -26.59 1.99
N PRO A 14 -14.26 -25.78 1.16
CA PRO A 14 -13.60 -24.64 0.54
C PRO A 14 -13.18 -23.66 1.64
N ALA A 15 -12.00 -23.07 1.49
CA ALA A 15 -11.53 -22.00 2.36
C ALA A 15 -12.64 -20.93 2.52
N PRO A 16 -12.84 -20.33 3.72
CA PRO A 16 -13.85 -19.32 3.91
C PRO A 16 -13.71 -18.24 2.83
N ALA A 17 -14.81 -17.97 2.11
CA ALA A 17 -14.84 -16.91 1.10
C ALA A 17 -14.31 -15.62 1.74
N ALA A 18 -13.32 -14.99 1.11
CA ALA A 18 -12.74 -13.75 1.59
C ALA A 18 -13.86 -12.72 1.80
N GLN A 19 -14.04 -12.28 3.04
CA GLN A 19 -15.09 -11.34 3.39
C GLN A 19 -14.77 -9.98 2.76
N ASP A 20 -15.71 -9.44 1.99
CA ASP A 20 -15.54 -8.18 1.25
C ASP A 20 -15.76 -6.98 2.17
N PHE A 21 -14.69 -6.23 2.43
CA PHE A 21 -14.72 -5.05 3.30
C PHE A 21 -14.58 -3.73 2.51
N ARG A 22 -14.81 -3.72 1.20
CA ARG A 22 -14.74 -2.49 0.39
C ARG A 22 -15.62 -1.36 0.91
N TYR A 23 -16.73 -1.68 1.58
CA TYR A 23 -17.60 -0.66 2.19
C TYR A 23 -16.89 0.16 3.30
N LEU A 24 -15.88 -0.41 3.96
CA LEU A 24 -15.16 0.28 5.05
C LEU A 24 -14.35 1.48 4.54
N ILE A 25 -14.12 1.58 3.24
CA ILE A 25 -13.40 2.71 2.65
C ILE A 25 -14.27 3.98 2.69
N TYR A 26 -15.61 3.86 2.69
CA TYR A 26 -16.50 5.01 2.81
C TYR A 26 -16.42 5.70 4.18
N ASN A 27 -15.77 5.10 5.18
CA ASN A 27 -15.50 5.75 6.47
C ASN A 27 -14.62 7.00 6.33
N VAL A 28 -13.89 7.17 5.22
CA VAL A 28 -13.19 8.42 4.88
C VAL A 28 -14.14 9.62 4.86
N TRP A 29 -15.43 9.38 4.56
CA TRP A 29 -16.46 10.40 4.41
C TRP A 29 -17.39 10.51 5.63
N SER A 30 -17.16 9.73 6.68
CA SER A 30 -18.05 9.72 7.85
C SER A 30 -17.74 10.88 8.79
N GLU A 31 -18.72 11.75 9.03
CA GLU A 31 -18.65 12.81 10.06
C GLU A 31 -18.43 12.24 11.46
N LEU A 32 -18.96 11.03 11.70
CA LEU A 32 -18.72 10.22 12.88
C LEU A 32 -17.97 8.95 12.47
N PRO A 33 -16.64 8.88 12.68
CA PRO A 33 -15.91 7.67 12.37
C PRO A 33 -16.43 6.51 13.24
N PRO A 34 -16.42 5.27 12.71
CA PRO A 34 -16.83 4.11 13.50
C PRO A 34 -15.96 3.99 14.75
N ALA A 35 -16.55 3.47 15.84
CA ALA A 35 -15.85 3.25 17.10
C ALA A 35 -14.63 2.32 16.95
N GLU A 36 -14.67 1.43 15.96
CA GLU A 36 -13.59 0.52 15.60
C GLU A 36 -13.00 0.89 14.24
N LYS A 37 -11.67 0.79 14.12
CA LYS A 37 -10.99 1.06 12.85
C LYS A 37 -11.28 -0.07 11.85
N PRO A 38 -11.35 0.23 10.54
CA PRO A 38 -11.46 -0.81 9.51
C PRO A 38 -10.44 -1.93 9.62
N ALA A 39 -9.18 -1.62 9.99
CA ALA A 39 -8.16 -2.63 10.23
C ALA A 39 -8.53 -3.59 11.38
N GLU A 40 -9.14 -3.11 12.46
CA GLU A 40 -9.55 -3.96 13.59
C GLU A 40 -10.69 -4.90 13.18
N ILE A 41 -11.63 -4.43 12.36
CA ILE A 41 -12.72 -5.24 11.80
C ILE A 41 -12.16 -6.37 10.95
N VAL A 42 -11.21 -6.07 10.05
CA VAL A 42 -10.54 -7.07 9.21
C VAL A 42 -9.71 -8.03 10.06
N LEU A 43 -8.94 -7.56 11.03
CA LEU A 43 -8.14 -8.45 11.88
C LEU A 43 -9.02 -9.37 12.72
N ARG A 44 -10.16 -8.90 13.21
CA ARG A 44 -11.12 -9.71 13.95
C ARG A 44 -11.76 -10.80 13.10
N SER A 45 -12.04 -10.55 11.81
CA SER A 45 -12.57 -11.60 10.93
C SER A 45 -11.55 -12.70 10.65
N LEU A 46 -10.25 -12.41 10.80
CA LEU A 46 -9.15 -13.36 10.64
C LEU A 46 -8.72 -14.04 11.95
N LYS A 47 -9.39 -13.78 13.08
CA LYS A 47 -8.92 -14.21 14.42
C LYS A 47 -8.72 -15.72 14.57
N ASP A 48 -9.57 -16.51 13.90
CA ASP A 48 -9.56 -17.98 13.97
C ASP A 48 -8.69 -18.61 12.86
N ILE A 49 -8.06 -17.78 12.04
CA ILE A 49 -7.18 -18.21 10.95
C ILE A 49 -5.72 -18.06 11.41
N PRO A 50 -4.91 -19.13 11.41
CA PRO A 50 -3.49 -19.03 11.74
C PRO A 50 -2.77 -18.01 10.87
N VAL A 51 -1.81 -17.29 11.43
CA VAL A 51 -0.97 -16.33 10.67
C VAL A 51 -0.15 -17.12 9.65
N GLY A 52 -0.33 -16.80 8.38
CA GLY A 52 0.38 -17.40 7.26
C GLY A 52 1.73 -16.75 6.99
N THR A 53 2.31 -17.14 5.87
CA THR A 53 3.50 -16.49 5.30
C THR A 53 3.21 -15.03 4.94
N PRO A 54 4.24 -14.18 4.83
CA PRO A 54 4.07 -12.79 4.36
C PRO A 54 3.24 -12.65 3.08
N VAL A 55 3.45 -13.52 2.09
CA VAL A 55 2.73 -13.46 0.81
C VAL A 55 1.26 -13.82 0.96
N GLU A 56 0.92 -14.80 1.80
CA GLU A 56 -0.47 -15.16 2.09
C GLU A 56 -1.21 -14.03 2.82
N GLU A 57 -0.55 -13.38 3.78
CA GLU A 57 -1.15 -12.26 4.52
C GLU A 57 -1.31 -11.02 3.64
N ILE A 58 -0.38 -10.76 2.71
CA ILE A 58 -0.56 -9.73 1.67
C ILE A 58 -1.80 -10.05 0.82
N LYS A 59 -1.99 -11.31 0.41
CA LYS A 59 -3.17 -11.70 -0.36
C LYS A 59 -4.46 -11.48 0.42
N ARG A 60 -4.53 -11.93 1.68
CA ARG A 60 -5.71 -11.75 2.54
C ARG A 60 -6.07 -10.26 2.71
N ALA A 61 -5.08 -9.41 2.96
CA ALA A 61 -5.29 -7.97 3.08
C ALA A 61 -5.74 -7.34 1.75
N SER A 62 -5.16 -7.78 0.63
CA SER A 62 -5.56 -7.30 -0.71
C SER A 62 -7.00 -7.67 -1.02
N ASP A 63 -7.39 -8.93 -0.81
CA ASP A 63 -8.75 -9.42 -1.01
C ASP A 63 -9.76 -8.65 -0.13
N ALA A 64 -9.43 -8.43 1.15
CA ALA A 64 -10.30 -7.72 2.10
C ALA A 64 -10.64 -6.29 1.66
N PHE A 65 -9.67 -5.55 1.11
CA PHE A 65 -9.85 -4.16 0.68
C PHE A 65 -10.08 -3.99 -0.83
N GLY A 66 -10.14 -5.07 -1.60
CA GLY A 66 -10.32 -5.03 -3.05
C GLY A 66 -9.14 -4.41 -3.81
N LEU A 67 -7.91 -4.58 -3.29
CA LEU A 67 -6.68 -4.12 -3.93
C LEU A 67 -6.11 -5.20 -4.85
N ASP A 68 -5.37 -4.79 -5.89
CA ASP A 68 -4.65 -5.73 -6.74
C ASP A 68 -3.53 -6.44 -5.95
N PHE A 69 -3.64 -7.77 -5.84
CA PHE A 69 -2.69 -8.60 -5.09
C PHE A 69 -1.26 -8.49 -5.64
N ASN A 70 -1.08 -8.47 -6.96
CA ASN A 70 0.24 -8.42 -7.56
C ASN A 70 0.92 -7.07 -7.35
N PHE A 71 0.14 -5.98 -7.33
CA PHE A 71 0.59 -4.67 -6.90
C PHE A 71 1.03 -4.68 -5.44
N MET A 72 0.18 -5.13 -4.51
CA MET A 72 0.53 -5.15 -3.08
C MET A 72 1.75 -6.05 -2.81
N LYS A 73 1.87 -7.17 -3.51
CA LYS A 73 3.04 -8.05 -3.48
C LYS A 73 4.28 -7.35 -4.05
N ALA A 74 4.15 -6.58 -5.13
CA ALA A 74 5.26 -5.81 -5.69
C ALA A 74 5.75 -4.74 -4.71
N VAL A 75 4.84 -4.00 -4.07
CA VAL A 75 5.17 -3.02 -3.02
C VAL A 75 5.93 -3.70 -1.88
N ALA A 76 5.39 -4.76 -1.28
CA ALA A 76 6.07 -5.45 -0.17
C ALA A 76 7.44 -6.02 -0.58
N LYS A 77 7.62 -6.43 -1.85
CA LYS A 77 8.94 -6.84 -2.34
C LYS A 77 9.93 -5.67 -2.38
N ILE A 78 9.49 -4.51 -2.86
CA ILE A 78 10.32 -3.32 -2.95
C ILE A 78 10.69 -2.82 -1.55
N GLU A 79 9.71 -2.77 -0.66
CA GLU A 79 9.85 -2.17 0.68
C GLU A 79 10.64 -3.05 1.64
N SER A 80 10.42 -4.37 1.64
CA SER A 80 11.05 -5.25 2.64
C SER A 80 11.65 -6.54 2.11
N GLY A 81 11.48 -6.85 0.83
CA GLY A 81 11.85 -8.15 0.32
C GLY A 81 10.97 -9.30 0.85
N PHE A 82 9.80 -8.99 1.41
CA PHE A 82 8.91 -9.86 2.21
C PHE A 82 9.38 -10.19 3.62
N ASP A 83 10.38 -9.48 4.17
CA ASP A 83 10.78 -9.65 5.58
C ASP A 83 9.91 -8.76 6.49
N PRO A 84 9.10 -9.33 7.40
CA PRO A 84 8.28 -8.55 8.33
C PRO A 84 9.09 -7.90 9.48
N ASN A 85 10.37 -8.24 9.63
CA ASN A 85 11.27 -7.63 10.61
C ASN A 85 12.13 -6.50 10.02
N GLN A 86 12.09 -6.32 8.69
CA GLN A 86 12.89 -5.30 8.01
C GLN A 86 12.62 -3.91 8.58
N ARG A 87 13.69 -3.13 8.74
CA ARG A 87 13.61 -1.77 9.24
C ARG A 87 14.57 -0.85 8.50
N THR A 88 14.04 0.24 7.96
CA THR A 88 14.81 1.32 7.34
C THR A 88 14.52 2.61 8.10
N GLY A 89 15.45 3.04 8.95
CA GLY A 89 15.22 4.20 9.82
C GLY A 89 14.04 3.97 10.79
N SER A 90 12.98 4.75 10.65
CA SER A 90 11.73 4.64 11.43
C SER A 90 10.65 3.76 10.79
N TYR A 91 10.89 3.26 9.59
CA TYR A 91 9.93 2.48 8.81
C TYR A 91 10.13 0.98 9.04
N ILE A 92 9.04 0.24 9.26
CA ILE A 92 9.06 -1.13 9.81
C ILE A 92 8.10 -2.06 9.05
N GLY A 93 8.53 -3.30 8.86
CA GLY A 93 7.70 -4.40 8.39
C GLY A 93 7.54 -4.47 6.88
N LEU A 94 6.57 -5.28 6.44
CA LEU A 94 6.38 -5.65 5.03
C LEU A 94 6.24 -4.44 4.11
N PHE A 95 5.52 -3.42 4.55
CA PHE A 95 5.22 -2.22 3.78
C PHE A 95 5.93 -0.98 4.33
N GLN A 96 6.99 -1.17 5.13
CA GLN A 96 7.81 -0.09 5.68
C GLN A 96 6.96 1.07 6.21
N LEU A 97 5.99 0.78 7.09
CA LEU A 97 5.17 1.80 7.73
C LEU A 97 5.91 2.39 8.93
N SER A 98 5.73 3.69 9.17
CA SER A 98 6.11 4.30 10.44
C SER A 98 5.14 3.91 11.55
N GLU A 99 5.59 4.05 12.80
CA GLU A 99 4.74 3.89 13.99
C GLU A 99 3.53 4.84 13.97
N TYR A 100 3.66 6.04 13.39
CA TYR A 100 2.55 6.97 13.24
C TYR A 100 1.50 6.44 12.25
N GLU A 101 1.93 6.00 11.08
CA GLU A 101 1.05 5.44 10.05
C GLU A 101 0.39 4.15 10.54
N PHE A 102 1.15 3.28 11.19
CA PHE A 102 0.61 2.04 11.76
C PHE A 102 -0.40 2.30 12.87
N ARG A 103 -0.21 3.31 13.73
CA ARG A 103 -1.25 3.71 14.69
C ARG A 103 -2.50 4.27 14.01
N LYS A 104 -2.34 4.98 12.89
CA LYS A 104 -3.45 5.60 12.17
C LYS A 104 -4.28 4.58 11.39
N PHE A 105 -3.61 3.66 10.69
CA PHE A 105 -4.24 2.72 9.75
C PHE A 105 -4.22 1.27 10.22
N GLY A 106 -3.50 0.94 11.28
CA GLY A 106 -3.36 -0.43 11.77
C GLY A 106 -3.88 -0.62 13.18
N ALA A 107 -3.71 -1.86 13.63
CA ALA A 107 -3.87 -2.32 15.00
C ALA A 107 -2.96 -3.55 15.20
N GLY A 108 -2.65 -3.91 16.45
CA GLY A 108 -1.79 -5.06 16.75
C GLY A 108 -0.29 -4.73 16.70
N GLN A 109 0.51 -5.61 16.10
CA GLN A 109 1.97 -5.58 16.11
C GLN A 109 2.54 -5.23 14.73
N ILE A 110 3.28 -4.13 14.61
CA ILE A 110 3.80 -3.65 13.30
C ILE A 110 4.72 -4.65 12.56
N ARG A 111 5.33 -5.59 13.30
CA ARG A 111 6.15 -6.69 12.75
C ARG A 111 5.37 -7.98 12.49
N SER A 112 4.08 -8.02 12.79
CA SER A 112 3.20 -9.10 12.33
C SER A 112 2.98 -8.92 10.82
N PRO A 113 3.24 -9.96 9.99
CA PRO A 113 2.98 -9.86 8.55
C PRO A 113 1.49 -9.54 8.27
N ARG A 114 0.57 -10.11 9.06
CA ARG A 114 -0.86 -9.84 8.97
C ARG A 114 -1.19 -8.39 9.27
N ASP A 115 -0.79 -7.92 10.45
CA ASP A 115 -1.20 -6.61 10.96
C ASP A 115 -0.61 -5.49 10.10
N ASN A 116 0.65 -5.64 9.67
CA ASN A 116 1.32 -4.70 8.77
C ASN A 116 0.65 -4.67 7.39
N ALA A 117 0.30 -5.84 6.81
CA ALA A 117 -0.37 -5.91 5.52
C ALA A 117 -1.77 -5.31 5.56
N VAL A 118 -2.56 -5.57 6.61
CA VAL A 118 -3.89 -4.96 6.81
C VAL A 118 -3.77 -3.44 6.95
N ALA A 119 -2.82 -2.96 7.75
CA ALA A 119 -2.59 -1.52 7.91
C ALA A 119 -2.20 -0.84 6.60
N ALA A 120 -1.32 -1.47 5.82
CA ALA A 120 -0.87 -0.96 4.53
C ALA A 120 -2.00 -0.94 3.49
N ALA A 121 -2.79 -2.02 3.42
CA ALA A 121 -3.94 -2.10 2.52
C ALA A 121 -4.96 -0.99 2.87
N TYR A 122 -5.29 -0.83 4.16
CA TYR A 122 -6.20 0.22 4.59
C TYR A 122 -5.67 1.63 4.30
N LYS A 123 -4.37 1.88 4.51
CA LYS A 123 -3.73 3.15 4.15
C LYS A 123 -3.85 3.43 2.65
N VAL A 124 -3.40 2.50 1.81
CA VAL A 124 -3.35 2.67 0.35
C VAL A 124 -4.72 2.99 -0.21
N ILE A 125 -5.75 2.24 0.21
CA ILE A 125 -7.09 2.45 -0.33
C ILE A 125 -7.71 3.77 0.16
N THR A 126 -7.52 4.12 1.44
CA THR A 126 -7.99 5.38 2.02
C THR A 126 -7.37 6.58 1.33
N GLU A 127 -6.05 6.57 1.21
CA GLU A 127 -5.31 7.66 0.59
C GLU A 127 -5.53 7.73 -0.92
N GLY A 128 -5.79 6.59 -1.58
CA GLY A 128 -6.24 6.54 -2.97
C GLY A 128 -7.57 7.23 -3.21
N ILE A 129 -8.56 7.05 -2.31
CA ILE A 129 -9.85 7.76 -2.39
C ILE A 129 -9.66 9.26 -2.18
N LEU A 130 -8.84 9.67 -1.21
CA LEU A 130 -8.56 11.09 -0.98
C LEU A 130 -7.89 11.72 -2.20
N PHE A 131 -6.94 11.02 -2.81
CA PHE A 131 -6.30 11.44 -4.05
C PHE A 131 -7.31 11.60 -5.19
N GLU A 132 -8.18 10.61 -5.41
CA GLU A 132 -9.19 10.65 -6.47
C GLU A 132 -10.14 11.84 -6.29
N TRP A 133 -10.55 12.10 -5.05
CA TRP A 133 -11.41 13.23 -4.72
C TRP A 133 -10.80 14.57 -5.09
N VAL A 134 -9.54 14.82 -4.70
CA VAL A 134 -8.91 16.13 -4.93
C VAL A 134 -8.42 16.33 -6.35
N THR A 135 -8.07 15.25 -7.05
CA THR A 135 -7.54 15.32 -8.42
C THR A 135 -8.59 15.05 -9.50
N HIS A 136 -9.77 14.55 -9.12
CA HIS A 136 -10.80 14.03 -10.02
C HIS A 136 -10.29 12.95 -10.98
N ARG A 137 -9.27 12.20 -10.56
CA ARG A 137 -8.62 11.15 -11.35
C ARG A 137 -8.50 9.88 -10.52
N LYS A 138 -9.02 8.79 -11.07
CA LYS A 138 -8.80 7.47 -10.48
C LYS A 138 -7.28 7.16 -10.44
N PRO A 139 -6.71 6.79 -9.28
CA PRO A 139 -5.28 6.53 -9.18
C PRO A 139 -4.90 5.30 -9.99
N THR A 140 -3.84 5.41 -10.77
CA THR A 140 -3.13 4.26 -11.36
C THR A 140 -2.33 3.51 -10.29
N LEU A 141 -1.82 2.32 -10.61
CA LEU A 141 -0.92 1.59 -9.69
C LEU A 141 0.33 2.42 -9.35
N SER A 142 0.84 3.19 -10.30
CA SER A 142 1.96 4.10 -10.07
C SER A 142 1.58 5.24 -9.13
N ASP A 143 0.37 5.78 -9.24
CA ASP A 143 -0.12 6.81 -8.33
C ASP A 143 -0.29 6.24 -6.92
N LEU A 144 -0.83 5.03 -6.76
CA LEU A 144 -0.93 4.35 -5.46
C LEU A 144 0.44 4.13 -4.81
N TYR A 145 1.48 3.82 -5.59
CA TYR A 145 2.82 3.73 -5.04
C TYR A 145 3.43 5.09 -4.69
N LEU A 146 3.17 6.12 -5.49
CA LEU A 146 3.58 7.49 -5.15
C LEU A 146 2.89 7.97 -3.86
N ILE A 147 1.60 7.67 -3.69
CA ILE A 147 0.82 7.92 -2.48
C ILE A 147 1.43 7.16 -1.29
N HIS A 148 1.82 5.89 -1.48
CA HIS A 148 2.53 5.14 -0.45
C HIS A 148 3.83 5.85 -0.01
N GLN A 149 4.59 6.40 -0.97
CA GLN A 149 5.88 7.05 -0.72
C GLN A 149 5.79 8.49 -0.17
N GLN A 150 4.82 9.29 -0.61
CA GLN A 150 4.74 10.74 -0.33
C GLN A 150 3.46 11.16 0.42
N GLY A 151 2.56 10.23 0.71
CA GLY A 151 1.19 10.54 1.11
C GLY A 151 0.34 11.07 -0.06
N TRP A 152 -0.97 11.16 0.16
CA TRP A 152 -1.91 11.56 -0.89
C TRP A 152 -1.76 13.03 -1.32
N GLU A 153 -1.50 13.95 -0.38
CA GLU A 153 -1.28 15.36 -0.72
C GLU A 153 -0.02 15.55 -1.55
N GLY A 154 1.07 14.87 -1.17
CA GLY A 154 2.33 14.92 -1.90
C GLY A 154 2.16 14.39 -3.32
N ALA A 155 1.46 13.25 -3.48
CA ALA A 155 1.13 12.71 -4.80
C ALA A 155 0.30 13.70 -5.64
N ALA A 156 -0.75 14.29 -5.05
CA ALA A 156 -1.60 15.27 -5.72
C ALA A 156 -0.82 16.52 -6.16
N GLU A 157 0.04 17.07 -5.30
CA GLU A 157 0.89 18.23 -5.60
C GLU A 157 1.94 17.93 -6.67
N HIS A 158 2.50 16.73 -6.71
CA HIS A 158 3.46 16.37 -7.76
C HIS A 158 2.79 16.18 -9.11
N ILE A 159 1.66 15.47 -9.15
CA ILE A 159 0.95 15.12 -10.38
C ILE A 159 0.32 16.37 -11.01
N SER A 160 -0.23 17.27 -10.18
CA SER A 160 -0.88 18.49 -10.68
C SER A 160 0.13 19.54 -11.15
N GLN A 161 1.41 19.42 -10.78
CA GLN A 161 2.44 20.44 -10.99
C GLN A 161 3.78 19.81 -11.44
N PRO A 162 3.81 19.12 -12.61
CA PRO A 162 4.97 18.32 -13.02
C PRO A 162 6.24 19.15 -13.25
N ASP A 163 6.11 20.39 -13.71
CA ASP A 163 7.26 21.27 -13.98
C ASP A 163 7.78 21.99 -12.73
N ARG A 164 7.03 21.95 -11.62
CA ARG A 164 7.46 22.53 -10.35
C ARG A 164 8.65 21.74 -9.80
N ILE A 165 9.57 22.42 -9.15
CA ILE A 165 10.62 21.75 -8.36
C ILE A 165 9.96 20.87 -7.29
N ALA A 166 10.35 19.59 -7.23
CA ALA A 166 9.66 18.57 -6.43
C ALA A 166 9.56 18.96 -4.96
N TRP A 167 10.62 19.52 -4.35
CA TRP A 167 10.55 19.92 -2.95
C TRP A 167 9.56 21.07 -2.69
N LYS A 168 9.27 21.89 -3.70
CA LYS A 168 8.24 22.94 -3.60
C LYS A 168 6.83 22.35 -3.66
N SER A 169 6.60 21.28 -4.43
CA SER A 169 5.36 20.51 -4.36
C SER A 169 5.19 19.90 -2.97
N MET A 170 6.25 19.32 -2.39
CA MET A 170 6.19 18.80 -1.03
C MET A 170 5.86 19.89 0.00
N CYS A 171 6.44 21.08 -0.14
CA CYS A 171 6.11 22.24 0.72
C CYS A 171 4.70 22.80 0.54
N ALA A 172 4.02 22.47 -0.56
CA ALA A 172 2.64 22.87 -0.78
C ALA A 172 1.64 21.95 -0.06
N THR A 173 2.08 20.82 0.48
CA THR A 173 1.26 19.98 1.37
C THR A 173 1.08 20.61 2.75
N SER A 174 0.04 20.21 3.47
CA SER A 174 -0.20 20.57 4.87
C SER A 174 0.99 20.21 5.76
N GLU A 175 1.54 19.01 5.62
CA GLU A 175 2.72 18.55 6.35
C GLU A 175 3.96 19.39 5.99
N GLY A 176 4.15 19.69 4.71
CA GLY A 176 5.25 20.53 4.23
C GLY A 176 5.17 21.96 4.75
N ARG A 177 3.98 22.54 4.81
CA ARG A 177 3.75 23.87 5.43
C ARG A 177 4.05 23.87 6.92
N GLU A 178 3.67 22.82 7.63
CA GLU A 178 3.94 22.67 9.07
C GLU A 178 5.44 22.50 9.36
N LYS A 179 6.13 21.66 8.58
CA LYS A 179 7.54 21.29 8.83
C LYS A 179 8.58 22.21 8.18
N GLY A 180 8.16 23.00 7.20
CA GLY A 180 8.97 24.02 6.54
C GLY A 180 9.98 23.51 5.50
N GLU A 181 10.61 24.46 4.81
CA GLU A 181 11.42 24.22 3.61
C GLU A 181 12.56 23.22 3.80
N LYS A 182 13.31 23.33 4.90
CA LYS A 182 14.44 22.42 5.18
C LYS A 182 13.98 20.97 5.25
N TRP A 183 12.78 20.74 5.77
CA TRP A 183 12.19 19.40 5.81
C TRP A 183 11.75 18.96 4.41
N CYS A 184 11.04 19.79 3.63
CA CYS A 184 10.58 19.43 2.28
C CYS A 184 11.75 19.01 1.36
N ARG A 185 12.85 19.79 1.41
CA ARG A 185 14.08 19.48 0.65
C ARG A 185 14.64 18.12 1.04
N ARG A 186 14.70 17.84 2.34
CA ARG A 186 15.19 16.57 2.86
C ARG A 186 14.25 15.42 2.49
N ALA A 187 12.94 15.59 2.60
CA ALA A 187 11.94 14.57 2.28
C ALA A 187 12.09 14.10 0.84
N ILE A 188 12.10 15.03 -0.13
CA ILE A 188 12.29 14.69 -1.54
C ILE A 188 13.68 14.10 -1.80
N TRP A 189 14.74 14.73 -1.29
CA TRP A 189 16.09 14.27 -1.61
C TRP A 189 16.40 12.91 -0.97
N ALA A 190 15.97 12.65 0.27
CA ALA A 190 16.13 11.36 0.91
C ALA A 190 15.45 10.25 0.10
N ASN A 191 14.24 10.51 -0.38
CA ASN A 191 13.43 9.60 -1.19
C ASN A 191 13.86 9.47 -2.66
N THR A 192 14.76 10.32 -3.15
CA THR A 192 15.25 10.23 -4.53
C THR A 192 16.24 9.06 -4.68
N LEU A 193 15.99 8.16 -5.64
CA LEU A 193 16.85 7.01 -5.93
C LEU A 193 18.26 7.44 -6.35
N PRO A 194 19.30 6.64 -6.04
CA PRO A 194 20.70 6.99 -6.33
C PRO A 194 20.97 7.39 -7.79
N ALA A 195 20.41 6.67 -8.76
CA ALA A 195 20.59 6.97 -10.18
C ALA A 195 20.05 8.37 -10.55
N VAL A 196 18.90 8.75 -9.99
CA VAL A 196 18.30 10.08 -10.22
C VAL A 196 19.12 11.17 -9.52
N LYS A 197 19.62 10.91 -8.31
CA LYS A 197 20.56 11.83 -7.64
C LYS A 197 21.82 12.08 -8.48
N GLN A 198 22.36 11.03 -9.11
CA GLN A 198 23.53 11.13 -9.97
C GLN A 198 23.25 11.97 -11.22
N THR A 199 22.06 11.89 -11.81
CA THR A 199 21.69 12.69 -12.98
C THR A 199 21.41 14.14 -12.63
N TRP A 200 20.60 14.39 -11.59
CA TRP A 200 20.09 15.73 -11.27
C TRP A 200 21.01 16.55 -10.36
N LYS A 201 21.92 15.88 -9.63
CA LYS A 201 22.96 16.44 -8.74
C LYS A 201 22.45 17.20 -7.50
N THR A 202 21.33 17.90 -7.59
CA THR A 202 20.75 18.70 -6.50
C THR A 202 19.23 18.64 -6.52
N VAL A 203 18.64 18.73 -5.33
CA VAL A 203 17.18 18.81 -5.14
C VAL A 203 16.60 20.08 -5.77
N ASP A 204 17.39 21.14 -5.93
CA ASP A 204 16.94 22.43 -6.50
C ASP A 204 16.61 22.38 -7.99
N LYS A 205 17.04 21.33 -8.69
CA LYS A 205 16.77 21.14 -10.11
C LYS A 205 15.72 20.06 -10.39
N LEU A 206 15.50 19.15 -9.44
CA LEU A 206 14.63 18.00 -9.63
C LEU A 206 13.17 18.44 -9.74
N THR A 207 12.55 18.25 -10.89
CA THR A 207 11.12 18.54 -11.10
C THR A 207 10.24 17.44 -10.52
N SER A 208 8.99 17.77 -10.20
CA SER A 208 7.97 16.80 -9.77
C SER A 208 7.77 15.71 -10.80
N GLY A 209 7.72 16.04 -12.08
CA GLY A 209 7.59 15.06 -13.17
C GLY A 209 8.75 14.07 -13.20
N ALA A 210 9.99 14.53 -13.01
CA ALA A 210 11.16 13.64 -12.95
C ALA A 210 11.15 12.76 -11.68
N PHE A 211 10.76 13.33 -10.54
CA PHE A 211 10.64 12.59 -9.28
C PHE A 211 9.53 11.52 -9.36
N VAL A 212 8.39 11.84 -9.97
CA VAL A 212 7.29 10.88 -10.21
C VAL A 212 7.69 9.81 -11.22
N GLY A 213 8.35 10.20 -12.32
CA GLY A 213 8.82 9.28 -13.37
C GLY A 213 9.77 8.20 -12.83
N MET A 214 10.59 8.55 -11.83
CA MET A 214 11.43 7.59 -11.11
C MET A 214 10.61 6.51 -10.41
N TRP A 215 9.53 6.89 -9.71
CA TRP A 215 8.66 5.96 -9.03
C TRP A 215 7.85 5.10 -10.00
N GLN A 216 7.34 5.70 -11.07
CA GLN A 216 6.67 4.98 -12.16
C GLN A 216 7.57 3.89 -12.75
N ALA A 217 8.83 4.22 -13.05
CA ALA A 217 9.80 3.25 -13.56
C ALA A 217 10.08 2.12 -12.56
N ARG A 218 10.18 2.45 -11.26
CA ARG A 218 10.41 1.47 -10.20
C ARG A 218 9.26 0.48 -10.09
N VAL A 219 8.00 0.93 -10.10
CA VAL A 219 6.83 0.04 -10.04
C VAL A 219 6.74 -0.82 -11.28
N ALA A 220 6.90 -0.22 -12.47
CA ALA A 220 6.80 -0.94 -13.74
C ALA A 220 7.78 -2.12 -13.80
N GLU A 221 9.01 -1.94 -13.30
CA GLU A 221 10.02 -2.99 -13.25
C GLU A 221 9.57 -4.20 -12.41
N PHE A 222 9.03 -3.95 -11.21
CA PHE A 222 8.64 -5.03 -10.29
C PHE A 222 7.31 -5.66 -10.67
N TYR A 223 6.34 -4.84 -11.06
CA TYR A 223 5.03 -5.32 -11.47
C TYR A 223 5.12 -6.23 -12.70
N SER A 224 5.92 -5.84 -13.70
CA SER A 224 6.13 -6.68 -14.90
C SER A 224 6.76 -8.03 -14.55
N LYS A 225 7.71 -8.07 -13.61
CA LYS A 225 8.32 -9.32 -13.12
C LYS A 225 7.29 -10.24 -12.46
N TYR A 226 6.36 -9.70 -11.68
CA TYR A 226 5.32 -10.49 -11.02
C TYR A 226 4.23 -10.95 -11.97
N MET A 227 3.78 -10.09 -12.89
CA MET A 227 2.85 -10.46 -13.96
C MET A 227 3.41 -11.59 -14.83
N ALA A 228 4.68 -11.50 -15.23
CA ALA A 228 5.33 -12.55 -15.99
C ALA A 228 5.43 -13.88 -15.21
N THR A 229 5.69 -13.82 -13.91
CA THR A 229 5.76 -15.01 -13.05
C THR A 229 4.37 -15.64 -12.85
N ALA A 230 3.32 -14.83 -12.69
CA ALA A 230 1.94 -15.30 -12.55
C ALA A 230 1.47 -16.01 -13.84
N ALA A 231 1.68 -15.38 -15.00
CA ALA A 231 1.35 -15.97 -16.29
C ALA A 231 2.11 -17.29 -16.55
N ALA A 232 3.38 -17.37 -16.14
CA ALA A 232 4.17 -18.61 -16.26
C ALA A 232 3.73 -19.72 -15.27
N GLY A 233 3.13 -19.35 -14.14
CA GLY A 233 2.56 -20.30 -13.18
C GLY A 233 1.20 -20.84 -13.63
N GLU A 234 0.39 -20.02 -14.28
CA GLU A 234 -0.90 -20.40 -14.88
C GLU A 234 -0.71 -21.26 -16.14
N ALA A 235 0.30 -20.97 -16.97
CA ALA A 235 0.61 -21.79 -18.15
C ALA A 235 1.21 -23.18 -17.85
N LYS A 236 1.48 -23.48 -16.57
CA LYS A 236 2.03 -24.77 -16.11
C LYS A 236 1.00 -25.63 -15.34
N GLN A 237 -0.24 -25.18 -15.26
CA GLN A 237 -1.39 -25.95 -14.75
C GLN A 237 -2.25 -26.41 -15.92
#